data_AF-A0A7V6MX57-F1
#
_entry.id   AF-A0A7V6MX57-F1
#
_cell.length_a   1.000
_cell.length_b   1.000
_cell.length_c   1.000
_cell.angle_alpha   90.00
_cell.angle_beta   90.00
_cell.angle_gamma   90.00
#
_symmetry.space_group_name_H-M   'P 1'
#
loop_
_entity.id
_entity.type
_entity.pdbx_description
1 polymer ?
#
loop_
_entity_poly.entity_id
_entity_poly.type
_entity_poly.pdbx_seq_one_letter_code
_entity_poly.pdbx_strand_id
1 'polypeptide(L)'
;MYSKDALELLKEIMAVDFVVYELALFLDTHPNDRRALEDHNNFARKSHQLRAMYEEKYGPLVLDSVSGFPYQYINDPWPWEIRY
;
A
#
# COMPACT_ATOMS: atom_id res chain seq x y z
N MET A 1 13.91 12.46 6.52
CA MET A 1 12.73 12.56 7.41
C MET A 1 11.53 12.78 6.50
N TYR A 2 10.52 11.89 6.55
CA TYR A 2 9.36 12.00 5.68
C TYR A 2 8.64 13.34 5.86
N SER A 3 8.12 13.89 4.76
CA SER A 3 7.20 15.01 4.86
C SER A 3 5.90 14.54 5.50
N LYS A 4 5.16 15.46 6.11
CA LYS A 4 3.85 15.17 6.71
C LYS A 4 2.90 14.51 5.69
N ASP A 5 2.87 15.03 4.47
CA ASP A 5 2.08 14.47 3.37
C ASP A 5 2.47 13.03 3.02
N ALA A 6 3.77 12.70 3.05
CA ALA A 6 4.24 11.35 2.78
C ALA A 6 3.77 10.37 3.87
N LEU A 7 3.80 10.81 5.13
CA LEU A 7 3.31 10.00 6.26
C LEU A 7 1.79 9.82 6.21
N GLU A 8 1.03 10.85 5.83
CA GLU A 8 -0.42 10.74 5.67
C GLU A 8 -0.79 9.77 4.55
N LEU A 9 -0.11 9.86 3.39
CA LEU A 9 -0.33 8.93 2.28
C LEU A 9 0.07 7.49 2.65
N LEU A 10 1.19 7.31 3.35
CA LEU A 10 1.63 6.00 3.83
C LEU A 10 0.61 5.40 4.82
N LYS A 11 0.04 6.21 5.72
CA LYS A 11 -1.04 5.77 6.62
C LYS A 11 -2.29 5.36 5.87
N GLU A 12 -2.67 6.10 4.82
CA GLU A 12 -3.81 5.73 3.99
C GLU A 12 -3.56 4.41 3.26
N ILE A 13 -2.36 4.22 2.68
CA ILE A 13 -1.96 2.95 2.05
C ILE A 13 -2.09 1.80 3.04
N MET A 14 -1.53 1.93 4.25
CA MET A 14 -1.60 0.89 5.28
C MET A 14 -3.05 0.56 5.68
N ALA A 15 -3.91 1.58 5.81
CA ALA A 15 -5.32 1.36 6.16
C ALA A 15 -6.09 0.65 5.06
N VAL A 16 -5.85 1.03 3.79
CA VAL A 16 -6.49 0.38 2.63
C VAL A 16 -5.99 -1.06 2.48
N ASP A 17 -4.69 -1.29 2.62
CA ASP A 17 -4.08 -2.61 2.55
C ASP A 17 -4.62 -3.55 3.62
N PHE A 18 -4.78 -3.05 4.85
CA PHE A 18 -5.43 -3.81 5.92
C PHE A 18 -6.83 -4.29 5.51
N VAL A 19 -7.66 -3.42 4.94
CA VAL A 19 -9.01 -3.79 4.47
C VAL A 19 -8.97 -4.86 3.38
N VAL A 20 -8.00 -4.77 2.44
CA VAL A 20 -7.81 -5.79 1.41
C VAL A 20 -7.53 -7.16 2.04
N TYR A 21 -6.59 -7.22 2.99
CA TYR A 21 -6.23 -8.48 3.65
C TYR A 21 -7.38 -9.05 4.49
N GLU A 22 -8.11 -8.21 5.23
CA GLU A 22 -9.25 -8.66 6.03
C GLU A 22 -10.39 -9.20 5.15
N LEU A 23 -10.69 -8.55 4.03
CA LEU A 23 -11.71 -9.03 3.08
C LEU A 23 -11.27 -10.32 2.38
N ALA A 24 -9.99 -10.46 2.03
CA ALA A 24 -9.46 -11.69 1.49
C ALA A 24 -9.62 -12.86 2.49
N LEU A 25 -9.25 -12.63 3.76
CA LEU A 25 -9.40 -13.62 4.82
C LEU A 25 -10.87 -13.98 5.08
N PHE A 26 -11.78 -13.01 5.00
CA PHE A 26 -13.22 -13.27 5.07
C PHE A 26 -13.70 -14.14 3.90
N LEU A 27 -13.29 -13.81 2.67
CA LEU A 27 -13.65 -14.53 1.46
C LEU A 27 -13.12 -15.97 1.43
N ASP A 28 -12.00 -16.28 2.10
CA ASP A 28 -11.51 -17.66 2.27
C ASP A 28 -12.58 -18.58 2.91
N THR A 29 -13.44 -18.02 3.76
CA THR A 29 -14.54 -18.74 4.42
C THR A 29 -15.90 -18.49 3.77
N HIS A 30 -16.06 -17.40 3.01
CA HIS A 30 -17.30 -16.99 2.36
C HIS A 30 -17.09 -16.68 0.86
N PRO A 31 -16.62 -17.64 0.03
CA PRO A 31 -16.17 -17.37 -1.33
C PRO A 31 -17.29 -16.93 -2.30
N ASN A 32 -18.55 -17.19 -1.94
CA ASN A 32 -19.72 -16.79 -2.74
C ASN A 32 -20.32 -15.44 -2.32
N ASP A 33 -19.72 -14.74 -1.34
CA ASP A 33 -20.16 -13.40 -0.96
C ASP A 33 -19.72 -12.37 -2.01
N ARG A 34 -20.65 -12.07 -2.92
CA ARG A 34 -20.43 -11.12 -4.01
C ARG A 34 -20.10 -9.72 -3.52
N ARG A 35 -20.69 -9.27 -2.41
CA ARG A 35 -20.47 -7.90 -1.91
C ARG A 35 -19.05 -7.77 -1.36
N ALA A 36 -18.62 -8.73 -0.55
CA ALA A 36 -17.27 -8.77 -0.03
C ALA A 36 -16.22 -8.84 -1.16
N LEU A 37 -16.49 -9.58 -2.23
CA LEU A 37 -15.60 -9.63 -3.40
C LEU A 37 -15.55 -8.30 -4.17
N GLU A 38 -16.69 -7.63 -4.36
CA GLU A 38 -16.75 -6.31 -5.00
C GLU A 38 -15.98 -5.27 -4.17
N ASP A 39 -16.16 -5.25 -2.85
CA ASP A 39 -15.43 -4.38 -1.94
C ASP A 39 -13.93 -4.68 -1.95
N HIS A 40 -13.53 -5.95 -1.85
CA HIS A 40 -12.13 -6.37 -1.93
C HIS A 40 -11.47 -5.82 -3.20
N ASN A 41 -12.12 -6.00 -4.36
CA ASN A 41 -11.60 -5.54 -5.63
C ASN A 41 -11.53 -4.01 -5.73
N ASN A 42 -12.48 -3.29 -5.12
CA ASN A 42 -12.44 -1.82 -5.03
C ASN A 42 -11.25 -1.34 -4.20
N PHE A 43 -11.04 -1.91 -3.02
CA PHE A 43 -9.92 -1.55 -2.15
C PHE A 43 -8.57 -1.98 -2.72
N ALA A 44 -8.48 -3.15 -3.39
CA ALA A 44 -7.26 -3.59 -4.06
C ALA A 44 -6.85 -2.59 -5.16
N ARG A 45 -7.80 -2.14 -6.00
CA ARG A 45 -7.54 -1.09 -6.99
C ARG A 45 -7.10 0.22 -6.33
N LYS A 46 -7.75 0.62 -5.23
CA LYS A 46 -7.37 1.83 -4.48
C LYS A 46 -5.96 1.72 -3.90
N SER A 47 -5.58 0.57 -3.34
CA SER A 47 -4.23 0.31 -2.85
C SER A 47 -3.19 0.51 -3.96
N HIS A 48 -3.39 -0.11 -5.12
CA HIS A 48 -2.49 0.05 -6.27
C HIS A 48 -2.36 1.52 -6.70
N GLN A 49 -3.46 2.27 -6.74
CA GLN A 49 -3.44 3.70 -7.09
C GLN A 49 -2.65 4.53 -6.06
N LEU A 50 -2.89 4.34 -4.77
CA LEU A 50 -2.19 5.09 -3.72
C LEU A 50 -0.70 4.78 -3.69
N ARG A 51 -0.32 3.50 -3.87
CA ARG A 51 1.09 3.10 -3.97
C ARG A 51 1.76 3.74 -5.18
N ALA A 52 1.12 3.74 -6.34
CA ALA A 52 1.66 4.41 -7.53
C ALA A 52 1.83 5.92 -7.31
N MET A 53 0.86 6.59 -6.68
CA MET A 53 0.95 8.01 -6.34
C MET A 53 2.08 8.30 -5.34
N TYR A 54 2.30 7.40 -4.38
CA TYR A 54 3.40 7.51 -3.44
C TYR A 54 4.73 7.37 -4.16
N GLU A 55 4.88 6.35 -5.00
CA GLU A 55 6.12 6.05 -5.70
C GLU A 55 6.54 7.12 -6.68
N GLU A 56 5.57 7.72 -7.39
CA GLU A 56 5.82 8.85 -8.29
C GLU A 56 6.46 10.04 -7.57
N LYS A 57 6.10 10.27 -6.31
CA LYS A 57 6.51 11.45 -5.55
C LYS A 57 7.68 11.21 -4.61
N TYR A 58 7.79 10.01 -4.05
CA TYR A 58 8.71 9.70 -2.95
C TYR A 58 9.71 8.60 -3.26
N GLY A 59 9.54 7.84 -4.34
CA GLY A 59 10.42 6.74 -4.71
C GLY A 59 9.83 5.36 -4.37
N PRO A 60 10.55 4.27 -4.72
CA PRO A 60 10.02 2.91 -4.69
C PRO A 60 9.61 2.47 -3.28
N LEU A 61 8.36 2.01 -3.12
CA LEU A 61 7.79 1.61 -1.83
C LEU A 61 7.90 0.10 -1.59
N VAL A 62 7.91 -0.71 -2.65
CA VAL A 62 7.97 -2.18 -2.57
C VAL A 62 9.16 -2.72 -3.36
N LEU A 63 9.54 -3.97 -3.08
CA LEU A 63 10.73 -4.60 -3.64
C LEU A 63 10.69 -4.68 -5.18
N ASP A 64 9.50 -4.85 -5.74
CA ASP A 64 9.24 -5.00 -7.18
C ASP A 64 8.91 -3.68 -7.89
N SER A 65 9.00 -2.54 -7.21
CA SER A 65 8.83 -1.22 -7.82
C SER A 65 9.97 -0.91 -8.80
N VAL A 66 9.64 -0.21 -9.88
CA VAL A 66 10.65 0.29 -10.82
C VAL A 66 11.55 1.30 -10.10
N SER A 67 12.86 1.08 -10.16
CA SER A 67 13.84 1.93 -9.47
C SER A 67 14.73 2.67 -10.46
N GLY A 68 15.07 3.92 -10.14
CA GLY A 68 16.12 4.65 -10.83
C GLY A 68 17.52 4.15 -10.50
N PHE A 69 18.53 4.76 -11.12
CA PHE A 69 19.93 4.56 -10.77
C PHE A 69 20.45 5.75 -9.93
N PRO A 70 21.15 5.51 -8.80
CA PRO A 70 21.45 4.22 -8.16
C PRO A 70 20.20 3.60 -7.48
N TYR A 71 20.23 2.29 -7.18
CA TYR A 71 19.09 1.55 -6.61
C TYR A 71 18.50 2.27 -5.39
N GLN A 72 17.22 2.64 -5.48
CA GLN A 72 16.61 3.60 -4.56
C GLN A 72 15.84 2.97 -3.40
N TYR A 73 15.41 1.72 -3.52
CA TYR A 73 14.60 1.03 -2.49
C TYR A 73 15.30 0.93 -1.13
N ILE A 74 16.63 0.86 -1.13
CA ILE A 74 17.45 0.75 0.08
C ILE A 74 17.74 2.11 0.74
N ASN A 75 17.32 3.22 0.14
CA ASN A 75 17.61 4.56 0.64
C ASN A 75 16.57 5.05 1.65
N ASP A 76 15.41 4.41 1.70
CA ASP A 76 14.37 4.74 2.65
C ASP A 76 14.58 4.07 4.00
N PRO A 77 14.18 4.72 5.11
CA PRO A 77 14.27 4.13 6.44
C PRO A 77 13.38 2.89 6.51
N TRP A 78 13.80 1.91 7.30
CA TRP A 78 12.99 0.71 7.51
C TRP A 78 11.66 1.09 8.19
N PRO A 79 10.58 0.31 7.99
CA PRO A 79 9.27 0.64 8.57
C PRO A 79 9.29 0.89 10.09
N TRP A 80 10.16 0.19 10.84
CA TRP A 80 10.30 0.38 12.29
C TRP A 80 11.11 1.63 12.71
N GLU A 81 11.79 2.28 11.78
CA GLU A 81 12.52 3.54 12.01
C GLU A 81 11.62 4.76 11.76
N ILE A 82 10.46 4.56 11.14
CA ILE A 82 9.49 5.62 10.83
C ILE A 82 8.72 6.00 12.10
N ARG A 83 8.72 7.30 12.42
CA ARG A 83 7.83 7.87 13.43
C ARG A 83 6.55 8.36 12.75
N TYR A 84 5.47 7.61 12.93
CA TYR A 84 4.15 7.91 12.41
C TYR A 84 3.45 9.02 13.21
#